data_AF-A0A928TKI1-F1
#
_entry.id   AF-A0A928TKI1-F1
#
_cell.length_a   1.000
_cell.length_b   1.000
_cell.length_c   1.000
_cell.angle_alpha   90.00
_cell.angle_beta   90.00
_cell.angle_gamma   90.00
#
_symmetry.space_group_name_H-M   'P 1'
#
loop_
_entity.id
_entity.type
_entity.pdbx_description
1 polymer ?
#
loop_
_entity_poly.entity_id
_entity_poly.type
_entity_poly.pdbx_seq_one_letter_code
_entity_poly.pdbx_strand_id
1 'polypeptide(L)' 'MSGRWRGEDVMDIDVIEFELTCDIHGPHKVLVPAVLPRPRHCAHCFLPVTARREVRRFSMAGPLPDQVSSEAWLG' A
#
# COMPACT_ATOMS: atom_id res chain seq x y z
N MET A 1 33.53 -4.81 17.06
CA MET A 1 32.27 -5.09 17.77
C MET A 1 31.15 -4.96 16.76
N SER A 2 30.86 -6.06 16.08
CA SER A 2 29.91 -6.16 14.97
C SER A 2 28.50 -6.36 15.54
N GLY A 3 27.73 -5.28 15.60
CA GLY A 3 26.31 -5.32 15.97
C GLY A 3 25.52 -6.10 14.91
N ARG A 4 25.40 -7.41 15.11
CA ARG A 4 24.35 -8.22 14.47
C ARG A 4 23.02 -7.80 15.09
N TRP A 5 22.29 -6.93 14.40
CA TRP A 5 20.86 -6.79 14.62
C TRP A 5 20.22 -8.11 14.17
N ARG A 6 20.02 -9.01 15.13
CA ARG A 6 19.21 -10.23 14.99
C ARG A 6 17.75 -9.82 15.17
N GLY A 7 16.93 -10.24 14.22
CA GLY A 7 15.50 -10.52 14.46
C GLY A 7 14.61 -9.29 14.47
N GLU A 8 14.44 -8.66 13.31
CA GLU A 8 13.13 -8.10 13.02
C GLU A 8 12.28 -9.31 12.62
N ASP A 9 11.28 -9.68 13.43
CA ASP A 9 10.35 -10.75 13.09
C ASP A 9 9.63 -10.35 11.80
N VAL A 10 10.10 -10.92 10.67
CA VAL A 10 9.47 -10.74 9.37
C VAL A 10 8.12 -11.45 9.43
N MET A 11 7.10 -10.72 9.86
CA MET A 11 5.73 -11.20 9.81
C MET A 11 5.22 -11.04 8.38
N ASP A 12 4.70 -12.13 7.82
CA ASP A 12 3.96 -12.08 6.57
C ASP A 12 2.68 -11.27 6.78
N ILE A 13 2.43 -10.32 5.89
CA ILE A 13 1.23 -9.50 5.86
C ILE A 13 0.46 -9.76 4.58
N ASP A 14 -0.87 -9.80 4.69
CA ASP A 14 -1.74 -9.86 3.51
C ASP A 14 -1.91 -8.48 2.89
N VAL A 15 -1.68 -8.40 1.59
CA VAL A 15 -1.66 -7.16 0.83
C VAL A 15 -2.55 -7.29 -0.40
N ILE A 16 -3.23 -6.19 -0.73
CA ILE A 16 -4.06 -6.06 -1.92
C ILE A 16 -3.39 -5.03 -2.83
N GLU A 17 -3.15 -5.41 -4.09
CA GLU A 17 -2.73 -4.49 -5.14
C GLU A 17 -3.97 -3.88 -5.79
N PHE A 18 -4.07 -2.56 -5.75
CA PHE A 18 -5.09 -1.79 -6.45
C PHE A 18 -4.47 -1.03 -7.62
N GLU A 19 -5.20 -0.97 -8.73
CA GLU A 19 -5.01 0.03 -9.77
C GLU A 19 -6.02 1.16 -9.53
N LEU A 20 -5.51 2.37 -9.36
CA LEU A 20 -6.26 3.59 -9.10
C LEU A 20 -6.10 4.53 -10.28
N THR A 21 -7.18 5.18 -10.69
CA THR A 21 -7.15 6.25 -11.68
C THR A 21 -7.59 7.56 -11.03
N CYS A 22 -6.86 8.63 -11.26
CA CYS A 22 -7.27 9.99 -10.88
C CYS A 22 -7.07 10.95 -12.05
N ASP A 23 -7.73 12.10 -12.03
CA ASP A 23 -7.72 13.04 -13.15
C ASP A 23 -6.36 13.73 -13.38
N ILE A 24 -5.48 13.71 -12.37
CA ILE A 24 -4.16 14.38 -12.43
C ILE A 24 -3.07 13.44 -12.94
N HIS A 25 -3.06 12.19 -12.47
CA HIS A 25 -1.95 11.25 -12.71
C HIS A 25 -2.35 10.06 -13.59
N GLY A 26 -3.64 9.89 -13.90
CA GLY A 26 -4.13 8.71 -14.60
C GLY A 26 -3.98 7.42 -13.77
N PRO A 27 -3.89 6.25 -14.44
CA PRO A 27 -3.82 4.95 -13.79
C PRO A 27 -2.46 4.70 -13.12
N HIS A 28 -2.47 4.30 -11.85
CA HIS A 28 -1.28 3.93 -11.08
C HIS A 28 -1.60 2.82 -10.07
N LYS A 29 -0.58 2.09 -9.63
CA LYS A 29 -0.73 0.97 -8.70
C LYS A 29 -0.37 1.36 -7.28
N VAL A 30 -1.12 0.84 -6.32
CA VAL A 30 -0.84 0.95 -4.89
C VAL A 30 -1.00 -0.40 -4.21
N LEU A 31 -0.18 -0.64 -3.19
CA LEU A 31 -0.31 -1.79 -2.31
C LEU A 31 -0.95 -1.33 -1.01
N VAL A 32 -1.97 -2.05 -0.54
CA VAL A 32 -2.68 -1.71 0.71
C VAL A 32 -2.83 -2.98 1.54
N PRO A 33 -2.44 -2.99 2.83
CA PRO A 33 -2.73 -4.10 3.73
C PRO A 33 -4.20 -4.49 3.68
N ALA A 34 -4.50 -5.78 3.63
CA ALA A 34 -5.87 -6.29 3.57
C ALA A 34 -6.72 -5.91 4.80
N VAL A 35 -6.07 -5.60 5.92
CA VAL A 35 -6.70 -5.14 7.16
C VAL A 35 -7.12 -3.67 7.14
N LEU A 36 -6.59 -2.88 6.20
CA LEU A 36 -6.85 -1.45 6.12
C LEU A 36 -7.99 -1.11 5.16
N PRO A 37 -8.60 0.09 5.30
CA PRO A 37 -9.62 0.54 4.38
C PRO A 37 -9.14 0.57 2.94
N ARG A 38 -10.04 0.28 2.01
CA ARG A 38 -9.74 0.38 0.58
C ARG A 38 -9.52 1.86 0.21
N PRO A 39 -8.49 2.17 -0.60
CA PRO A 39 -8.13 3.54 -0.94
C PRO A 39 -9.28 4.22 -1.69
N ARG A 40 -9.51 5.48 -1.35
CA ARG A 40 -10.56 6.33 -1.95
C ARG A 40 -9.96 7.58 -2.60
N HIS A 41 -8.71 7.91 -2.29
CA HIS A 41 -8.02 9.04 -2.88
C HIS A 41 -6.73 8.58 -3.55
N CYS A 42 -6.20 9.44 -4.40
CA CYS A 42 -4.93 9.22 -5.04
C CYS A 42 -3.80 9.38 -4.02
N ALA A 43 -2.84 8.46 -4.05
CA ALA A 43 -1.67 8.52 -3.18
C ALA A 43 -0.77 9.74 -3.40
N HIS A 44 -0.81 10.32 -4.61
CA HIS A 44 0.09 11.40 -5.03
C HIS A 44 -0.48 12.79 -4.76
N CYS A 45 -1.77 13.01 -5.02
CA CYS A 45 -2.41 14.33 -4.86
C CYS A 45 -3.55 14.37 -3.84
N PHE A 46 -3.90 13.25 -3.21
CA PHE A 46 -4.98 13.16 -2.22
C PHE A 46 -6.37 13.58 -2.73
N LEU A 47 -6.53 13.71 -4.06
CA LEU A 47 -7.83 13.92 -4.69
C LEU A 47 -8.58 12.60 -4.85
N PRO A 48 -9.94 12.62 -4.90
CA PRO A 48 -10.73 11.40 -5.12
C PRO A 48 -10.30 10.64 -6.37
N VAL A 49 -10.25 9.31 -6.27
CA VAL A 49 -10.01 8.46 -7.45
C VAL A 49 -11.28 8.39 -8.31
N THR A 50 -11.12 8.46 -9.62
CA THR A 50 -12.22 8.30 -10.58
C THR A 50 -12.50 6.84 -10.91
N ALA A 51 -11.50 5.97 -10.80
CA ALA A 51 -11.66 4.53 -10.89
C ALA A 51 -10.76 3.79 -9.89
N ARG A 52 -11.22 2.63 -9.44
CA ARG A 52 -10.45 1.69 -8.61
C ARG A 52 -10.72 0.27 -9.04
N ARG A 53 -9.66 -0.51 -9.20
CA ARG A 53 -9.72 -1.93 -9.52
C ARG A 53 -8.80 -2.71 -8.59
N GLU A 54 -9.33 -3.77 -7.99
CA GLU A 54 -8.50 -4.77 -7.31
C GLU A 54 -7.80 -5.63 -8.37
N VAL A 55 -6.46 -5.65 -8.36
CA VAL A 55 -5.66 -6.40 -9.32
C VAL A 55 -5.41 -7.81 -8.80
N ARG A 56 -4.93 -7.92 -7.56
CA ARG A 56 -4.63 -9.20 -6.90
C ARG A 56 -4.50 -9.04 -5.38
N ARG A 57 -4.55 -10.17 -4.68
CA ARG A 57 -4.18 -10.31 -3.27
C ARG A 57 -3.04 -11.29 -3.12
N PHE A 58 -2.11 -11.02 -2.22
CA PHE A 58 -0.98 -11.88 -1.93
C PHE A 58 -0.39 -11.56 -0.55
N SER A 59 0.36 -12.50 0.02
CA SER A 59 1.09 -12.29 1.27
C SER A 59 2.55 -11.91 0.96
N MET A 60 3.13 -11.02 1.75
CA MET A 60 4.55 -10.67 1.64
C MET A 60 5.19 -10.37 2.99
N ALA A 61 6.52 -10.52 3.05
CA ALA A 61 7.34 -10.09 4.18
C ALA A 61 7.14 -8.60 4.49
N GLY A 62 6.75 -8.27 5.72
CA GLY A 62 6.69 -6.89 6.22
C GLY A 62 8.06 -6.35 6.67
N PRO A 63 8.16 -5.03 6.92
CA PRO A 63 7.13 -4.01 6.70
C PRO A 63 6.94 -3.69 5.21
N LEU A 64 5.78 -3.13 4.85
CA LEU A 64 5.56 -2.65 3.48
C LEU A 64 6.62 -1.62 3.09
N PRO A 65 7.10 -1.63 1.83
CA PRO A 65 7.99 -0.57 1.37
C PRO A 65 7.30 0.80 1.48
N ASP A 66 8.05 1.84 1.87
CA ASP A 66 7.60 3.23 2.13
C ASP A 66 6.78 3.90 0.99
N GLN A 67 6.69 3.24 -0.18
CA GLN A 67 5.83 3.65 -1.29
C GLN A 67 4.35 3.28 -1.09
N VAL A 68 3.99 2.69 0.04
CA VAL A 68 2.58 2.46 0.41
C VAL A 68 1.97 3.75 0.93
N SER A 69 1.04 4.26 0.12
CA SER A 69 0.32 5.53 0.29
C SER A 69 -0.07 5.86 1.73
N SER A 70 0.18 7.12 2.12
CA SER A 70 -0.18 7.75 3.40
C SER A 70 -1.67 7.63 3.80
N GLU A 71 -2.56 7.17 2.93
CA GLU A 71 -3.95 6.85 3.32
C GLU A 71 -4.07 5.64 4.26
N ALA A 72 -3.06 4.75 4.28
CA ALA A 72 -3.01 3.61 5.19
C ALA A 72 -2.77 4.00 6.67
N TRP A 73 -2.32 5.23 6.92
CA TRP A 73 -1.94 5.71 8.26
C TRP A 73 -2.88 6.79 8.82
N LEU A 74 -3.82 7.28 8.01
CA LEU A 74 -4.81 8.29 8.40
C LEU A 74 -6.20 7.66 8.41
N GLY A 75 -6.49 6.89 9.47
CA GLY A 75 -7.79 6.29 9.72
C GLY A 75 -7.84 5.66 11.10
#